data_AF-A0A401IAA4-F1
#
_entry.id   AF-A0A401IAA4-F1
#
_cell.length_a   1.000
_cell.length_b   1.000
_cell.length_c   1.000
_cell.angle_alpha   90.00
_cell.angle_beta   90.00
_cell.angle_gamma   90.00
#
_symmetry.space_group_name_H-M   'P 1'
#
loop_
_entity.id
_entity.type
_entity.pdbx_description
1 polymer ?
#
loop_
_entity_poly.entity_id
_entity_poly.type
_entity_poly.pdbx_seq_one_letter_code
_entity_poly.pdbx_strand_id
1 'polypeptide(L)'
;MLLPDQASCVLGAIQRREPETAVLVAPLFLSQGYFTRTVIPKRLAGRQYRYNGKTILPHPFAARWMERQVAAWLDGFTNRQGSDRLEGEQA
;
A
#
# COMPACT_ATOMS: atom_id res chain seq x y z
N MET A 1 -2.23 -6.82 6.14
CA MET A 1 -1.88 -5.49 6.70
C MET A 1 -2.69 -5.25 7.96
N LEU A 2 -2.10 -4.64 8.98
CA LEU A 2 -2.83 -4.26 10.20
C LEU A 2 -3.60 -2.95 9.96
N LEU A 3 -4.84 -2.90 10.43
CA LEU A 3 -5.56 -1.63 10.56
C LEU A 3 -4.93 -0.78 11.69
N PRO A 4 -5.08 0.55 11.68
CA PRO A 4 -4.39 1.41 12.65
C PRO A 4 -4.70 1.10 14.13
N ASP A 5 -5.89 0.64 14.44
CA ASP A 5 -6.33 0.19 15.77
C ASP A 5 -5.65 -1.13 16.17
N GLN A 6 -5.57 -2.09 15.24
CA GLN A 6 -4.82 -3.34 15.44
C GLN A 6 -3.32 -3.08 15.59
N ALA A 7 -2.78 -2.11 14.85
CA ALA A 7 -1.37 -1.74 14.91
C ALA A 7 -0.94 -1.24 16.29
N SER A 8 -1.79 -0.50 17.01
CA SER A 8 -1.49 -0.05 18.38
C SER A 8 -1.37 -1.22 19.36
N CYS A 9 -2.25 -2.23 19.23
CA CYS A 9 -2.22 -3.43 20.06
C CYS A 9 -0.93 -4.23 19.82
N VAL A 10 -0.61 -4.51 18.56
CA VAL A 10 0.60 -5.25 18.17
C VAL A 10 1.86 -4.51 18.61
N LEU A 11 1.92 -3.19 18.38
CA LEU A 11 3.04 -2.36 18.83
C LEU A 11 3.24 -2.43 20.35
N GLY A 12 2.15 -2.37 21.12
CA GLY A 12 2.22 -2.54 22.57
C GLY A 12 2.67 -3.94 23.01
N ALA A 13 2.32 -4.99 22.26
CA ALA A 13 2.79 -6.35 22.53
C ALA A 13 4.29 -6.51 22.25
N ILE A 14 4.79 -5.92 21.16
CA ILE A 14 6.22 -5.91 20.82
C ILE A 14 7.01 -5.18 21.91
N GLN A 15 6.60 -3.98 22.30
CA GLN A 15 7.28 -3.17 23.33
C GLN A 15 7.37 -3.86 24.69
N ARG A 16 6.39 -4.71 25.05
CA ARG A 16 6.43 -5.48 26.29
C ARG A 16 7.41 -6.65 26.23
N ARG A 17 7.57 -7.25 25.05
CA ARG A 17 8.49 -8.39 24.85
C ARG A 17 9.93 -7.91 24.66
N GLU A 18 10.11 -6.78 23.98
CA GLU A 18 11.39 -6.22 23.59
C GLU A 18 11.40 -4.69 23.80
N PRO A 19 11.56 -4.22 25.04
CA PRO A 19 11.44 -2.80 25.37
C PRO A 19 12.50 -1.91 24.71
N GLU A 20 13.68 -2.47 24.42
CA GLU A 20 14.81 -1.74 23.81
C GLU A 20 14.76 -1.72 22.26
N THR A 21 13.86 -2.49 21.64
CA THR A 21 13.77 -2.59 20.17
C THR A 21 13.04 -1.38 19.59
N ALA A 22 13.73 -0.63 18.72
CA ALA A 22 13.12 0.49 18.01
C ALA A 22 12.14 -0.01 16.93
N VAL A 23 10.85 0.29 17.09
CA VAL A 23 9.82 -0.10 16.10
C VAL A 23 9.62 1.01 15.06
N LEU A 24 9.67 0.62 13.79
CA LEU A 24 9.38 1.49 12.64
C LEU A 24 7.95 1.25 12.13
N VAL A 25 7.17 2.32 12.00
CA VAL A 25 5.84 2.25 11.37
C VAL A 25 5.97 2.73 9.92
N ALA A 26 5.70 1.83 8.97
CA ALA A 26 5.70 2.13 7.54
C ALA A 26 4.28 1.91 6.96
N PRO A 27 3.51 2.98 6.69
CA PRO A 27 2.16 2.85 6.18
C PRO A 27 2.18 2.59 4.67
N LEU A 28 1.41 1.60 4.21
CA LEU A 28 1.26 1.31 2.79
C LEU A 28 0.19 2.21 2.18
N PHE A 29 0.59 3.41 1.79
CA PHE A 29 -0.26 4.38 1.09
C PHE A 29 0.48 4.88 -0.15
N LEU A 30 -0.29 5.16 -1.21
CA LEU A 30 0.27 5.77 -2.42
C LEU A 30 0.70 7.21 -2.15
N SER A 31 -0.17 8.00 -1.53
CA SER A 31 0.01 9.43 -1.31
C SER A 31 -0.20 9.82 0.15
N GLN A 32 0.46 10.90 0.55
CA GLN A 32 0.25 11.50 1.86
C GLN A 32 -1.14 12.14 1.96
N GLY A 33 -1.69 12.18 3.17
CA GLY A 33 -2.98 12.81 3.41
C GLY A 33 -3.39 12.74 4.87
N TYR A 34 -4.67 12.97 5.13
CA TYR A 34 -5.26 12.99 6.47
C TYR A 34 -4.93 11.73 7.30
N PHE A 35 -4.94 10.54 6.67
CA PHE A 35 -4.60 9.31 7.37
C PHE A 35 -3.15 9.25 7.83
N THR A 36 -2.21 9.55 6.93
CA THR A 36 -0.78 9.46 7.25
C THR A 36 -0.35 10.58 8.20
N ARG A 37 -0.94 11.77 8.10
CA ARG A 37 -0.54 12.93 8.92
C ARG A 37 -1.27 13.03 10.26
N THR A 38 -2.50 12.53 10.35
CA THR A 38 -3.36 12.77 11.52
C THR A 38 -3.84 11.48 12.17
N VAL A 39 -4.47 10.58 11.39
CA VAL A 39 -5.14 9.40 11.97
C VAL A 39 -4.14 8.41 12.56
N ILE A 40 -3.06 8.10 11.85
CA ILE A 40 -2.05 7.15 12.31
C ILE A 40 -1.35 7.66 13.58
N PRO A 41 -0.77 8.88 13.62
CA PRO A 41 -0.19 9.41 14.85
C PRO A 41 -1.15 9.43 16.03
N LYS A 42 -2.40 9.85 15.78
CA LYS A 42 -3.44 9.91 16.82
C LYS A 42 -3.76 8.54 17.41
N ARG A 43 -3.91 7.50 16.58
CA ARG A 43 -4.27 6.15 17.04
C ARG A 43 -3.10 5.42 17.70
N LEU A 44 -1.86 5.77 17.34
CA LEU A 44 -0.65 5.21 17.94
C LEU A 44 -0.12 6.06 19.10
N ALA A 45 -0.84 7.09 19.53
CA ALA A 45 -0.44 7.95 20.64
C ALA A 45 -0.17 7.14 21.92
N GLY A 46 0.84 7.55 22.69
CA GLY A 46 1.28 6.86 23.91
C GLY A 46 2.12 5.60 23.67
N ARG A 47 2.44 5.25 22.42
CA ARG A 47 3.40 4.19 22.06
C ARG A 47 4.75 4.80 21.67
N GLN A 48 5.84 4.08 21.91
CA GLN A 48 7.17 4.44 21.40
C GLN A 48 7.42 3.83 20.01
N TYR A 49 7.56 4.68 18.99
CA TYR A 49 7.84 4.23 17.62
C TYR A 49 8.46 5.37 16.81
N ARG A 50 9.07 5.04 15.67
CA ARG A 50 9.53 6.01 14.68
C ARG A 50 8.62 5.99 13.46
N TYR A 51 8.26 7.19 13.01
CA TYR A 51 7.37 7.39 11.89
C TYR A 51 7.64 8.72 11.20
N ASN A 52 7.74 8.72 9.87
CA ASN A 52 8.04 9.92 9.08
C ASN A 52 6.92 10.31 8.11
N GLY A 53 5.82 9.56 8.07
CA GLY A 53 4.67 9.83 7.19
C GLY A 53 4.95 9.74 5.69
N LYS A 54 6.11 9.24 5.25
CA LYS A 54 6.41 9.07 3.82
C LYS A 54 5.55 7.94 3.24
N THR A 55 5.16 8.16 1.99
CA THR A 55 4.33 7.24 1.21
C THR A 55 5.09 6.78 -0.03
N ILE A 56 4.49 5.89 -0.81
CA ILE A 56 5.13 5.32 -2.00
C ILE A 56 5.44 6.41 -3.04
N LEU A 57 4.52 7.35 -3.29
CA LEU A 57 4.75 8.47 -4.19
C LEU A 57 5.57 9.57 -3.49
N PRO A 58 6.52 10.21 -4.20
CA PRO A 58 6.72 10.18 -5.66
C PRO A 58 7.83 9.23 -6.14
N HIS A 59 8.10 8.10 -5.44
CA HIS A 59 9.25 7.26 -5.80
C HIS A 59 9.16 6.74 -7.25
N PRO A 60 10.21 6.89 -8.09
CA PRO A 60 10.14 6.59 -9.53
C PRO A 60 9.79 5.13 -9.84
N PHE A 61 10.20 4.19 -8.98
CA PHE A 61 9.82 2.78 -9.15
C PHE A 61 8.32 2.53 -9.03
N ALA A 62 7.57 3.36 -8.31
CA ALA A 62 6.12 3.26 -8.25
C ALA A 62 5.48 3.61 -9.60
N ALA A 63 5.91 4.72 -10.20
CA ALA A 63 5.48 5.13 -11.54
C ALA A 63 5.81 4.05 -12.58
N ARG A 64 7.07 3.60 -12.61
CA ARG A 64 7.51 2.53 -13.52
C ARG A 64 6.75 1.22 -13.32
N TRP A 65 6.36 0.90 -12.08
CA TRP A 65 5.55 -0.27 -11.80
C TRP A 65 4.12 -0.10 -12.35
N MET A 66 3.49 1.05 -12.10
CA MET A 66 2.16 1.37 -12.63
C MET A 66 2.14 1.31 -14.15
N GLU A 67 3.13 1.90 -14.83
CA GLU A 67 3.28 1.81 -16.29
C GLU A 67 3.28 0.36 -16.79
N ARG A 68 4.05 -0.52 -16.15
CA ARG A 68 4.07 -1.96 -16.49
C ARG A 68 2.72 -2.63 -16.27
N GLN A 69 2.01 -2.31 -15.19
CA GLN A 69 0.69 -2.88 -14.93
C GLN A 69 -0.33 -2.42 -15.98
N VAL A 70 -0.30 -1.14 -16.35
CA VAL A 70 -1.17 -0.59 -17.40
C VAL A 70 -0.89 -1.24 -18.75
N ALA A 71 0.38 -1.36 -19.15
CA ALA A 71 0.75 -2.02 -20.42
C ALA A 71 0.25 -3.47 -20.47
N ALA A 72 0.50 -4.27 -19.43
CA ALA A 72 0.04 -5.65 -19.35
C ALA A 72 -1.50 -5.76 -19.42
N TRP A 73 -2.21 -4.79 -18.83
CA TRP A 73 -3.67 -4.76 -18.87
C TRP A 73 -4.21 -4.42 -20.26
N LEU A 74 -3.58 -3.49 -20.97
CA LEU A 74 -3.91 -3.14 -22.36
C LEU A 74 -3.62 -4.29 -23.33
N ASP A 75 -2.51 -5.00 -23.16
CA ASP A 75 -2.17 -6.18 -23.96
C ASP A 75 -3.24 -7.28 -23.78
N GLY A 76 -3.61 -7.57 -22.53
CA GLY A 76 -4.67 -8.53 -22.23
C GLY A 76 -6.06 -8.09 -22.69
N PHE A 77 -6.35 -6.80 -22.75
CA PHE A 77 -7.59 -6.26 -23.32
C PHE A 77 -7.65 -6.47 -24.83
N THR A 78 -6.55 -6.17 -25.53
CA THR A 78 -6.43 -6.35 -26.98
C THR A 78 -6.59 -7.81 -27.38
N ASN A 79 -5.98 -8.72 -26.61
CA ASN A 79 -6.07 -10.15 -26.88
C ASN A 79 -7.48 -10.72 -26.68
N ARG A 80 -8.28 -10.17 -25.75
CA ARG A 80 -9.69 -10.57 -25.56
C ARG A 80 -10.61 -10.06 -26.67
N GLN A 81 -10.42 -8.82 -27.11
CA GLN A 81 -11.20 -8.24 -28.22
C GLN A 81 -10.94 -8.96 -29.56
N GLY A 82 -9.72 -9.47 -29.78
CA GLY A 82 -9.40 -10.29 -30.95
C GLY A 82 -10.09 -11.65 -30.95
N SER A 83 -10.29 -12.26 -29.77
CA SER A 83 -10.97 -13.56 -29.64
C SER A 83 -12.48 -13.44 -29.91
N ASP A 84 -13.15 -12.43 -29.35
CA ASP A 84 -14.61 -12.22 -29.54
C ASP A 84 -14.96 -11.90 -31.01
N ARG A 85 -14.05 -11.28 -31.78
CA ARG A 85 -14.28 -10.97 -33.19
C ARG A 85 -14.22 -12.21 -34.09
N LEU A 86 -13.40 -13.22 -33.74
CA LEU A 86 -13.23 -14.43 -34.55
C LEU A 86 -14.36 -15.47 -34.36
N GLU A 87 -15.12 -15.38 -33.28
CA GLU A 87 -16.29 -16.24 -33.04
C GLU A 87 -17.57 -15.73 -33.73
N GLY A 88 -17.65 -14.43 -34.06
CA GLY A 88 -18.80 -13.82 -34.73
C GLY A 88 -18.82 -13.91 -36.26
N GLU A 89 -17.77 -14.46 -36.89
CA GLU A 89 -17.60 -14.49 -38.35
C GLU A 89 -17.84 -15.90 -38.96
N GLN A 90 -18.33 -16.86 -38.17
CA GLN A 90 -18.66 -18.23 -38.61
C GLN A 90 -20.16 -18.60 -38.47
N ALA A 91 -21.07 -17.63 -38.38
CA ALA A 91 -22.53 -17.85 -38.31
C ALA A 91 -23.27 -17.38 -39.58
#